data_AF-A0A7Y5FH23-F1
#
_entry.id   AF-A0A7Y5FH23-F1
#
_cell.length_a   1.000
_cell.length_b   1.000
_cell.length_c   1.000
_cell.angle_alpha   90.00
_cell.angle_beta   90.00
_cell.angle_gamma   90.00
#
_symmetry.space_group_name_H-M   'P 1'
#
loop_
_entity.id
_entity.type
_entity.pdbx_description
1 polymer ?
#
loop_
_entity_poly.entity_id
_entity_poly.type
_entity_poly.pdbx_seq_one_letter_code
_entity_poly.pdbx_strand_id
1 'polypeptide(L)'
;MKKQASGKKKPVRPAYNFSNGVRGKFFRVSVTQRMIPLDADIVKHFQRRGQKEKKAYYLLINEALRRTMQDEKPAASLAKVLRNVIADEVQKAVAAK
;
A
#
# COMPACT_ATOMS: atom_id res chain seq x y z
N MET A 1 -21.03 54.54 28.72
CA MET A 1 -19.85 53.65 28.75
C MET A 1 -20.28 52.25 28.30
N LYS A 2 -19.98 51.83 27.07
CA LYS A 2 -20.34 50.49 26.54
C LYS A 2 -19.15 49.54 26.74
N LYS A 3 -19.30 48.50 27.55
CA LYS A 3 -18.29 47.44 27.73
C LYS A 3 -18.24 46.58 26.46
N GLN A 4 -17.09 46.52 25.80
CA GLN A 4 -16.84 45.61 24.68
C GLN A 4 -16.73 44.17 25.21
N ALA A 5 -17.50 43.26 24.64
CA ALA A 5 -17.43 41.85 24.98
C ALA A 5 -16.13 41.26 24.42
N SER A 6 -15.27 40.73 25.30
CA SER A 6 -14.05 40.03 24.92
C SER A 6 -14.41 38.72 24.22
N GLY A 7 -14.25 38.69 22.89
CA GLY A 7 -14.41 37.49 22.09
C GLY A 7 -13.37 36.44 22.49
N LYS A 8 -13.80 35.38 23.19
CA LYS A 8 -12.94 34.24 23.54
C LYS A 8 -12.47 33.55 22.25
N LYS A 9 -11.15 33.59 21.97
CA LYS A 9 -10.54 32.78 20.89
C LYS A 9 -10.74 31.29 21.19
N LYS A 10 -11.36 30.56 20.26
CA LYS A 10 -11.47 29.09 20.37
C LYS A 10 -10.07 28.47 20.21
N PRO A 11 -9.70 27.46 21.01
CA PRO A 11 -8.41 26.79 20.87
C PRO A 11 -8.35 26.03 19.53
N VAL A 12 -7.22 26.15 18.83
CA VAL A 12 -6.92 25.39 17.62
C VAL A 12 -6.83 23.92 18.02
N ARG A 13 -7.66 23.07 17.41
CA ARG A 13 -7.64 21.63 17.70
C ARG A 13 -6.31 21.04 17.22
N PRO A 14 -5.72 20.08 17.95
CA PRO A 14 -4.52 19.38 17.49
C PRO A 14 -4.76 18.77 16.11
N ALA A 15 -3.71 18.74 15.28
CA ALA A 15 -3.78 18.20 13.93
C ALA A 15 -4.33 16.77 13.96
N TYR A 16 -5.24 16.47 13.02
CA TYR A 16 -5.86 15.15 12.92
C TYR A 16 -4.79 14.09 12.59
N ASN A 17 -4.76 13.00 13.36
CA ASN A 17 -3.87 11.86 13.10
C ASN A 17 -4.54 10.86 12.15
N PHE A 18 -4.02 10.75 10.92
CA PHE A 18 -4.56 9.85 9.88
C PHE A 18 -3.78 8.53 9.75
N SER A 19 -2.93 8.16 10.71
CA SER A 19 -2.04 6.98 10.62
C SER A 19 -2.79 5.67 10.40
N ASN A 20 -4.02 5.55 10.91
CA ASN A 20 -4.90 4.38 10.73
C ASN A 20 -6.03 4.63 9.72
N GLY A 21 -5.93 5.68 8.90
CA GLY A 21 -6.95 6.04 7.93
C GLY A 21 -7.06 5.00 6.82
N VAL A 22 -8.23 4.39 6.68
CA VAL A 22 -8.54 3.59 5.48
C VAL A 22 -8.69 4.54 4.30
N ARG A 23 -8.16 4.16 3.13
CA ARG A 23 -8.35 4.91 1.89
C ARG A 23 -9.85 5.04 1.63
N GLY A 24 -10.37 6.26 1.82
CA GLY A 24 -11.80 6.54 1.70
C GLY A 24 -12.30 6.59 0.25
N LYS A 25 -13.60 6.87 0.10
CA LYS A 25 -14.31 6.97 -1.20
C LYS A 25 -13.65 7.92 -2.22
N PHE A 26 -12.86 8.88 -1.75
CA PHE A 26 -12.18 9.87 -2.59
C PHE A 26 -10.77 9.44 -3.04
N PHE A 27 -10.25 8.30 -2.57
CA PHE A 27 -8.96 7.80 -3.02
C PHE A 27 -9.06 7.32 -4.47
N ARG A 28 -8.34 7.99 -5.37
CA ARG A 28 -8.21 7.60 -6.77
C ARG A 28 -6.82 7.02 -6.98
N VAL A 29 -6.75 5.86 -7.63
CA VAL A 29 -5.47 5.31 -8.08
C VAL A 29 -4.96 6.17 -9.23
N SER A 30 -3.80 6.80 -9.06
CA SER A 30 -3.12 7.49 -10.15
C SER A 30 -2.50 6.46 -11.08
N VAL A 31 -3.03 6.35 -12.31
CA VAL A 31 -2.41 5.57 -13.37
C VAL A 31 -1.59 6.54 -14.21
N THR A 32 -0.27 6.43 -14.13
CA THR A 32 0.61 7.18 -15.03
C THR A 32 0.69 6.43 -16.35
N GLN A 33 0.28 7.07 -17.45
CA GLN A 33 0.48 6.54 -18.78
C GLN A 33 1.97 6.62 -19.13
N ARG A 34 2.58 5.47 -19.45
CA ARG A 34 3.96 5.38 -19.91
C ARG A 34 4.02 4.47 -21.12
N MET A 35 4.89 4.79 -22.06
CA MET A 35 5.19 3.91 -23.18
C MET A 35 6.26 2.91 -22.73
N ILE A 36 5.94 1.62 -22.79
CA ILE A 36 6.87 0.53 -22.50
C ILE A 36 6.96 -0.31 -23.77
N PRO A 37 8.14 -0.49 -24.38
CA PRO A 37 8.30 -1.43 -25.48
C PRO A 37 8.06 -2.85 -24.95
N LEU A 38 7.21 -3.60 -25.64
CA LEU A 38 6.88 -4.99 -25.33
C LEU A 38 6.92 -5.81 -26.61
N ASP A 39 7.36 -7.05 -26.50
CA ASP A 39 7.37 -7.98 -27.62
C ASP A 39 5.94 -8.30 -28.10
N ALA A 40 5.81 -8.55 -29.40
CA ALA A 40 4.52 -8.73 -30.05
C ALA A 40 3.76 -9.97 -29.55
N ASP A 41 4.49 -11.02 -29.18
CA ASP A 41 3.93 -12.27 -28.63
C ASP A 41 3.32 -12.06 -27.23
N ILE A 42 3.99 -11.28 -26.37
CA ILE A 42 3.48 -10.87 -25.06
C ILE A 42 2.17 -10.12 -25.22
N VAL A 43 2.14 -9.10 -26.09
CA VAL A 43 0.92 -8.31 -26.35
C VAL A 43 -0.21 -9.22 -26.84
N LYS A 44 0.07 -10.10 -27.80
CA LYS A 44 -0.90 -11.04 -28.36
C LYS A 44 -1.43 -12.03 -27.33
N HIS A 45 -0.58 -12.52 -26.43
CA HIS A 45 -0.96 -13.39 -25.32
C HIS A 45 -1.98 -12.69 -24.40
N PHE A 46 -1.66 -11.48 -23.94
CA PHE A 46 -2.53 -10.72 -23.03
C PHE A 46 -3.82 -10.23 -23.69
N GLN A 47 -3.82 -9.94 -24.99
CA GLN A 47 -5.05 -9.64 -25.74
C GLN A 47 -6.00 -10.85 -25.76
N ARG A 48 -5.50 -12.04 -26.11
CA ARG A 48 -6.30 -13.28 -26.10
C ARG A 48 -6.84 -13.58 -24.70
N ARG A 49 -6.01 -13.38 -23.67
CA ARG A 49 -6.42 -13.55 -22.28
C ARG A 49 -7.47 -12.54 -21.85
N GLY A 50 -7.31 -11.27 -22.21
CA GLY A 50 -8.26 -10.20 -21.94
C GLY A 50 -9.64 -10.45 -22.55
N GLN A 51 -9.69 -10.99 -23.77
CA GLN A 51 -10.94 -11.39 -24.41
C GLN A 51 -11.67 -12.49 -23.62
N LYS A 52 -10.94 -13.49 -23.10
CA LYS A 52 -11.51 -14.57 -22.28
C LYS A 52 -12.02 -14.06 -20.94
N GLU A 53 -11.26 -13.18 -20.28
CA GLU A 53 -11.58 -12.66 -18.93
C GLU A 53 -12.49 -11.41 -18.95
N LYS A 54 -12.86 -10.90 -20.14
CA LYS A 54 -13.58 -9.61 -20.32
C LYS A 54 -12.89 -8.43 -19.62
N LYS A 55 -11.55 -8.44 -19.60
CA LYS A 55 -10.70 -7.41 -19.00
C LYS A 55 -9.82 -6.77 -20.07
N ALA A 56 -9.48 -5.50 -19.89
CA ALA A 56 -8.52 -4.84 -20.76
C ALA A 56 -7.12 -5.44 -20.61
N TYR A 57 -6.41 -5.66 -21.71
CA TYR A 57 -5.09 -6.32 -21.71
C TYR A 57 -4.07 -5.58 -20.83
N TYR A 58 -4.08 -4.24 -20.82
CA TYR A 58 -3.16 -3.44 -20.01
C TYR A 58 -3.35 -3.67 -18.50
N LEU A 59 -4.59 -3.95 -18.07
CA LEU A 59 -4.89 -4.26 -16.67
C LEU A 59 -4.27 -5.60 -16.28
N LEU A 60 -4.36 -6.60 -17.16
CA LEU A 60 -3.78 -7.93 -16.94
C LEU A 60 -2.25 -7.88 -16.89
N ILE A 61 -1.62 -7.07 -17.77
CA ILE A 61 -0.17 -6.83 -17.73
C ILE A 61 0.22 -6.21 -16.39
N ASN A 62 -0.50 -5.17 -15.95
CA ASN A 62 -0.24 -4.54 -14.65
C ASN A 62 -0.46 -5.50 -13.47
N GLU A 63 -1.48 -6.35 -13.51
CA GLU A 63 -1.71 -7.38 -12.49
C GLU A 63 -0.55 -8.39 -12.45
N ALA A 64 -0.05 -8.83 -13.60
CA ALA A 64 1.09 -9.75 -13.68
C ALA A 64 2.36 -9.12 -13.08
N LEU A 65 2.69 -7.88 -13.47
CA LEU A 65 3.84 -7.14 -12.93
C LEU A 65 3.72 -6.90 -11.42
N ARG A 66 2.51 -6.68 -10.90
CA ARG A 66 2.31 -6.53 -9.45
C ARG A 66 2.55 -7.81 -8.68
N ARG A 67 2.23 -8.97 -9.27
CA ARG A 67 2.49 -10.28 -8.63
C ARG A 67 3.99 -10.51 -8.49
N THR A 68 4.76 -10.27 -9.56
CA THR A 68 6.23 -10.41 -9.49
C THR A 68 6.85 -9.48 -8.45
N MET A 69 6.35 -8.24 -8.33
CA MET A 69 6.80 -7.32 -7.26
C MET A 69 6.45 -7.77 -5.83
N GLN A 70 5.41 -8.59 -5.65
CA GLN A 70 5.05 -9.15 -4.35
C GLN A 70 5.95 -10.33 -3.99
N ASP A 71 6.30 -11.14 -5.00
CA ASP A 71 7.22 -12.27 -4.85
C ASP A 71 8.67 -11.82 -4.54
N GLU A 72 9.03 -10.58 -4.88
CA GLU A 72 10.31 -9.95 -4.50
C GLU A 72 10.32 -9.28 -3.11
N LYS A 73 9.18 -9.19 -2.43
CA LYS A 73 9.10 -8.65 -1.05
C LYS A 73 9.35 -9.64 0.11
N PRO A 74 9.81 -10.90 -0.04
CA PRO A 74 9.96 -11.79 1.10
C PRO A 74 11.10 -11.34 2.01
N ALA A 75 12.12 -10.63 1.52
CA ALA A 75 13.26 -10.25 2.37
C ALA A 75 12.87 -9.34 3.55
N ALA A 76 11.99 -8.35 3.30
CA ALA A 76 11.57 -7.41 4.33
C ALA A 76 10.58 -8.02 5.33
N SER A 77 9.69 -8.93 4.88
CA SER A 77 8.77 -9.65 5.76
C SER A 77 9.48 -10.75 6.55
N LEU A 78 10.36 -11.51 5.90
CA LEU A 78 11.17 -12.56 6.51
C LEU A 78 12.08 -12.00 7.61
N ALA A 79 12.76 -10.88 7.36
CA ALA A 79 13.60 -10.25 8.38
C ALA A 79 12.79 -9.87 9.63
N LYS A 80 11.54 -9.41 9.48
CA LYS A 80 10.65 -9.12 10.62
C LYS A 80 10.25 -10.39 11.35
N VAL A 81 9.92 -11.45 10.62
CA VAL A 81 9.58 -12.77 11.20
C VAL A 81 10.78 -13.34 11.97
N LEU A 82 11.98 -13.33 11.37
CA LEU A 82 13.21 -13.80 12.01
C LEU A 82 13.53 -13.02 13.29
N ARG A 83 13.38 -11.69 13.28
CA ARG A 83 13.57 -10.87 14.49
C ARG A 83 12.62 -11.27 15.62
N ASN A 84 11.35 -11.52 15.30
CA ASN A 84 10.35 -11.93 16.29
C ASN A 84 10.68 -13.32 16.85
N VAL A 85 11.03 -14.28 15.99
CA VAL A 85 11.40 -15.64 16.42
C VAL A 85 12.64 -15.62 17.31
N ILE A 86 13.67 -14.86 16.93
CA ILE A 86 14.88 -14.71 17.76
C ILE A 86 14.53 -14.09 19.12
N ALA A 87 13.68 -13.06 19.14
CA ALA A 87 13.25 -12.42 20.40
C ALA A 87 12.50 -13.40 21.31
N ASP A 88 11.59 -14.21 20.75
CA ASP A 88 10.85 -15.22 21.50
C ASP A 88 11.77 -16.30 22.08
N GLU A 89 12.73 -16.79 21.29
CA GLU A 89 13.71 -17.78 21.75
C GLU A 89 14.64 -17.23 22.84
N VAL A 90 15.08 -15.98 22.71
CA VAL A 90 15.87 -15.31 23.75
C VAL A 90 15.04 -15.18 25.04
N GLN A 91 13.77 -14.81 24.96
CA GLN A 91 12.91 -14.74 26.16
C GLN A 91 12.74 -16.10 26.84
N LYS A 92 12.54 -17.18 26.06
CA LYS A 92 12.47 -18.55 26.60
C LYS A 92 13.77 -18.96 27.30
N ALA A 93 14.92 -18.66 26.69
CA ALA A 93 16.22 -18.98 27.27
C ALA A 93 16.49 -18.20 28.57
N VAL A 94 16.04 -16.96 28.66
CA VAL A 94 16.11 -16.15 29.90
C VAL A 94 15.17 -16.69 30.97
N ALA A 95 13.95 -17.11 30.60
CA ALA A 95 12.95 -17.64 31.54
C ALA A 95 13.27 -19.05 32.07
N ALA A 96 14.07 -19.83 31.33
CA ALA A 96 14.52 -21.17 31.73
C ALA A 96 15.77 -21.16 32.64
N LYS A 97 16.28 -19.98 32.98
CA LYS A 97 17.48 -19.77 33.78
C LYS A 97 17.12 -19.20 35.15
#